data_AF-A0A955H8N1-F1
#
_entry.id   AF-A0A955H8N1-F1
#
_cell.length_a   1.000
_cell.length_b   1.000
_cell.length_c   1.000
_cell.angle_alpha   90.00
_cell.angle_beta   90.00
_cell.angle_gamma   90.00
#
_symmetry.space_group_name_H-M   'P 1'
#
loop_
_entity.id
_entity.type
_entity.pdbx_description
1 polymer ?
#
loop_
_entity_poly.entity_id
_entity_poly.type
_entity_poly.pdbx_seq_one_letter_code
_entity_poly.pdbx_strand_id
1 'polypeptide(L)'
;YDYILSNPPYVDPALDRIEESVVTHEPYLALFGGERGLEVIAAIVGAAPLYLRSGGQLWLEHEPEQSAAIAKLGATHHFTTTTHTDQYDIERYSILVLQ
;
A
#
# COMPACT_ATOMS: atom_id res chain seq x y z
N TYR A 1 -7.26 -13.59 -10.19
CA TYR A 1 -7.96 -12.30 -10.37
C TYR A 1 -7.25 -11.50 -11.45
N ASP A 2 -8.00 -10.64 -12.13
CA ASP A 2 -7.41 -9.66 -13.06
C ASP A 2 -6.99 -8.38 -12.31
N TYR A 3 -7.72 -8.04 -11.24
CA TYR A 3 -7.43 -6.91 -10.36
C TYR A 3 -7.57 -7.32 -8.89
N ILE A 4 -6.67 -6.83 -8.05
CA ILE A 4 -6.78 -6.81 -6.59
C ILE A 4 -6.65 -5.35 -6.16
N LEU A 5 -7.56 -4.87 -5.31
CA LEU A 5 -7.55 -3.51 -4.79
C LEU A 5 -7.48 -3.56 -3.28
N SER A 6 -6.60 -2.77 -2.68
CA SER A 6 -6.45 -2.71 -1.24
C SER A 6 -6.10 -1.29 -0.79
N ASN A 7 -6.82 -0.80 0.21
CA ASN A 7 -6.40 0.29 1.06
C ASN A 7 -6.06 -0.33 2.43
N PRO A 8 -4.83 -0.83 2.62
CA PRO A 8 -4.42 -1.46 3.87
C PRO A 8 -4.12 -0.41 4.95
N PRO A 9 -4.09 -0.80 6.23
CA PRO A 9 -3.47 0.04 7.26
C PRO A 9 -2.01 0.35 6.88
N TYR A 10 -1.67 1.63 6.79
CA TYR A 10 -0.35 2.10 6.34
C TYR A 10 0.28 3.14 7.28
N VAL A 11 -0.33 3.41 8.43
CA VAL A 11 0.20 4.40 9.40
C VAL A 11 1.33 3.78 10.22
N ASP A 12 2.44 4.51 10.35
CA ASP A 12 3.53 4.15 11.27
C ASP A 12 3.11 4.42 12.72
N PRO A 13 3.14 3.42 13.61
CA PRO A 13 2.84 3.59 15.04
C PRO A 13 3.69 4.64 15.75
N ALA A 14 4.87 4.97 15.23
CA ALA A 14 5.78 5.95 15.81
C ALA A 14 5.47 7.41 15.41
N LEU A 15 4.54 7.64 14.47
CA LEU A 15 4.17 8.99 14.03
C LEU A 15 3.12 9.59 14.95
N ASP A 16 3.49 10.67 15.64
CA ASP A 16 2.66 11.50 16.52
C ASP A 16 1.69 12.43 15.73
N ARG A 17 1.31 12.02 14.52
CA ARG A 17 0.52 12.81 13.55
C ARG A 17 -0.94 12.39 13.45
N ILE A 18 -1.36 11.39 14.22
CA ILE A 18 -2.75 10.94 14.18
C ILE A 18 -3.58 11.95 14.97
N GLU A 19 -4.51 12.62 14.29
CA GLU A 19 -5.48 13.48 14.98
C GLU A 19 -6.24 12.66 16.03
N GLU A 20 -6.46 13.26 17.20
CA GLU A 20 -7.09 12.59 18.34
C GLU A 20 -8.49 12.04 18.01
N SER A 21 -9.16 12.63 17.01
CA SER A 21 -10.42 12.19 16.42
C SER A 21 -10.32 10.82 15.71
N VAL A 22 -9.20 10.51 15.05
CA VAL A 22 -8.98 9.27 14.30
C VAL A 22 -8.67 8.10 15.25
N VAL A 23 -7.85 8.35 16.28
CA VAL A 23 -7.53 7.35 17.31
C VAL A 23 -8.78 6.91 18.08
N THR A 24 -9.75 7.81 18.25
CA THR A 24 -10.96 7.55 19.04
C THR A 24 -12.09 6.85 18.26
N HIS A 25 -12.11 6.93 16.93
CA HIS A 25 -13.22 6.43 16.11
C HIS A 25 -12.86 5.25 15.20
N GLU A 26 -11.58 5.03 14.91
CA GLU A 26 -11.15 3.94 14.04
C GLU A 26 -10.49 2.78 14.81
N PRO A 27 -10.73 1.51 14.42
CA PRO A 27 -10.07 0.37 15.04
C PRO A 27 -8.55 0.43 14.82
N TYR A 28 -7.76 0.19 15.88
CA TYR A 28 -6.29 0.17 15.83
C TYR A 28 -5.73 -0.66 14.65
N LEU A 29 -6.31 -1.83 14.37
CA LEU A 29 -5.91 -2.72 13.27
C LEU A 29 -6.17 -2.15 11.86
N ALA A 30 -7.03 -1.15 11.73
CA ALA A 30 -7.31 -0.46 10.47
C ALA A 30 -6.35 0.70 10.20
N LEU A 31 -5.58 1.13 11.21
CA LEU A 31 -4.66 2.26 11.12
C LEU A 31 -3.21 1.82 10.94
N PHE A 32 -2.73 0.90 11.80
CA PHE A 32 -1.30 0.66 11.93
C PHE A 32 -0.78 -0.43 11.00
N GLY A 33 0.12 -0.05 10.08
CA GLY A 33 0.72 -0.94 9.09
C GLY A 33 2.01 -1.63 9.55
N GLY A 34 2.33 -1.61 10.85
CA GLY A 34 3.60 -2.11 11.39
C GLY A 34 4.75 -1.11 11.24
N GLU A 35 6.01 -1.56 11.32
CA GLU A 35 7.19 -0.69 11.21
C GLU A 35 7.16 0.15 9.92
N ARG A 36 7.15 1.48 10.06
CA ARG A 36 7.02 2.45 8.95
C ARG A 36 5.74 2.29 8.11
N GLY A 37 4.73 1.58 8.65
CA GLY A 37 3.47 1.32 7.95
C GLY A 37 3.58 0.33 6.77
N LEU A 38 4.69 -0.39 6.65
CA LEU A 38 5.00 -1.20 5.45
C LEU A 38 4.81 -2.71 5.61
N GLU A 39 4.59 -3.23 6.82
CA GLU A 39 4.52 -4.69 7.03
C GLU A 39 3.32 -5.31 6.32
N VAL A 40 2.14 -4.70 6.45
CA VAL A 40 0.91 -5.19 5.80
C VAL A 40 1.00 -5.03 4.29
N ILE A 41 1.50 -3.88 3.84
CA ILE A 41 1.80 -3.62 2.42
C ILE A 41 2.74 -4.72 1.88
N ALA A 42 3.78 -5.07 2.63
CA ALA A 42 4.75 -6.05 2.17
C ALA A 42 4.16 -7.45 2.06
N ALA A 43 3.33 -7.85 3.02
CA ALA A 43 2.61 -9.11 2.98
C ALA A 43 1.67 -9.19 1.77
N ILE A 44 0.93 -8.11 1.48
CA ILE A 44 0.01 -8.04 0.33
C ILE A 44 0.79 -8.17 -0.99
N VAL A 45 1.83 -7.35 -1.19
CA VAL A 45 2.61 -7.34 -2.43
C VAL A 45 3.29 -8.71 -2.64
N GLY A 46 3.80 -9.34 -1.58
CA GLY A 46 4.43 -10.66 -1.68
C GLY A 46 3.46 -11.80 -1.98
N ALA A 47 2.22 -11.71 -1.52
CA ALA A 47 1.20 -12.74 -1.75
C ALA A 47 0.45 -12.56 -3.07
N ALA A 48 0.30 -11.32 -3.57
CA ALA A 48 -0.51 -10.99 -4.74
C ALA A 48 -0.20 -11.83 -6.01
N PRO A 49 1.07 -12.16 -6.36
CA PRO A 49 1.37 -12.99 -7.53
C PRO A 49 0.72 -14.38 -7.50
N LEU A 50 0.43 -14.93 -6.33
CA LEU A 50 -0.23 -16.24 -6.20
C LEU A 50 -1.71 -16.21 -6.63
N TYR A 51 -2.31 -15.02 -6.64
CA TYR A 51 -3.73 -14.84 -6.90
C TYR A 51 -4.00 -14.07 -8.20
N LEU A 52 -3.02 -13.34 -8.73
CA LEU A 52 -3.14 -12.60 -9.99
C LEU A 52 -2.82 -13.48 -11.20
N ARG A 53 -3.48 -13.19 -12.32
CA ARG A 53 -3.06 -13.70 -13.64
C ARG A 53 -1.87 -12.87 -14.13
N SER A 54 -1.09 -13.39 -15.09
CA SER A 54 -0.09 -12.56 -15.80
C SER A 54 -0.77 -11.37 -16.47
N GLY A 55 -0.16 -10.19 -16.36
CA GLY A 55 -0.75 -8.91 -16.73
C GLY A 55 -1.79 -8.35 -15.74
N GLY A 56 -2.15 -9.12 -14.70
CA GLY A 56 -3.06 -8.69 -13.64
C GLY A 56 -2.43 -7.63 -12.74
N GLN A 57 -3.28 -6.88 -12.04
CA GLN A 57 -2.86 -5.68 -11.33
C GLN A 57 -3.21 -5.71 -9.84
N LEU A 58 -2.28 -5.23 -9.01
CA LEU A 58 -2.54 -4.85 -7.63
C LEU A 58 -2.58 -3.32 -7.54
N TRP A 59 -3.69 -2.79 -7.02
CA TRP A 59 -3.87 -1.38 -6.72
C TRP A 59 -3.78 -1.19 -5.23
N LEU A 60 -2.86 -0.34 -4.79
CA LEU A 60 -2.53 -0.21 -3.38
C LEU A 60 -2.52 1.27 -2.98
N GLU A 61 -3.36 1.65 -2.03
CA GLU A 61 -3.31 2.96 -1.38
C GLU A 61 -2.19 3.02 -0.34
N HIS A 62 -1.52 4.17 -0.20
CA HIS A 62 -0.40 4.38 0.72
C HIS A 62 -0.11 5.89 0.93
N GLU A 63 0.78 6.20 1.87
CA GLU A 63 1.34 7.55 2.04
C GLU A 63 2.45 7.85 1.02
N PRO A 64 2.71 9.12 0.66
CA PRO A 64 3.75 9.50 -0.32
C PRO A 64 5.14 8.93 0.00
N GLU A 65 5.51 8.87 1.28
CA GLU A 65 6.83 8.39 1.72
C GLU A 65 7.04 6.89 1.45
N GLN A 66 5.96 6.14 1.19
CA GLN A 66 5.98 4.69 0.98
C GLN A 66 6.16 4.30 -0.50
N SER A 67 5.93 5.21 -1.44
CA SER A 67 5.99 4.97 -2.90
C SER A 67 7.27 4.25 -3.34
N ALA A 68 8.43 4.75 -2.89
CA ALA A 68 9.73 4.19 -3.27
C ALA A 68 9.95 2.77 -2.70
N ALA A 69 9.48 2.50 -1.49
CA ALA A 69 9.58 1.18 -0.87
C ALA A 69 8.67 0.16 -1.58
N ILE A 70 7.45 0.57 -1.93
CA ILE A 70 6.48 -0.23 -2.69
C ILE A 70 7.04 -0.59 -4.06
N ALA A 71 7.60 0.38 -4.80
CA ALA A 71 8.20 0.11 -6.11
C ALA A 71 9.36 -0.89 -6.03
N LYS A 72 10.22 -0.75 -5.01
CA LYS A 72 11.33 -1.69 -4.77
C LYS A 72 10.81 -3.10 -4.46
N LEU A 73 9.79 -3.21 -3.63
CA LEU A 73 9.20 -4.50 -3.27
C LEU A 73 8.45 -5.12 -4.45
N GLY A 74 7.72 -4.32 -5.23
CA GLY A 74 7.07 -4.78 -6.45
C GLY A 74 8.08 -5.42 -7.41
N ALA A 75 9.23 -4.77 -7.61
CA ALA A 75 10.29 -5.30 -8.46
C ALA A 75 10.84 -6.66 -7.99
N THR A 76 10.92 -6.93 -6.67
CA THR A 76 11.34 -8.25 -6.15
C THR A 76 10.30 -9.34 -6.38
N HIS A 77 9.05 -8.97 -6.68
CA HIS A 77 7.93 -9.87 -6.93
C HIS A 77 7.43 -9.83 -8.38
N HIS A 78 8.28 -9.43 -9.33
CA HIS A 78 7.99 -9.38 -10.76
C HIS A 78 6.85 -8.41 -11.16
N PHE A 79 6.67 -7.33 -10.40
CA PHE A 79 5.77 -6.24 -10.76
C PHE A 79 6.51 -5.07 -11.41
N THR A 80 5.87 -4.45 -12.39
CA THR A 80 6.15 -3.06 -12.79
C THR A 80 5.24 -2.15 -11.98
N THR A 81 5.79 -1.11 -11.34
CA THR A 81 5.04 -0.21 -10.44
C THR A 81 4.90 1.19 -11.04
N THR A 82 3.72 1.80 -10.93
CA THR A 82 3.48 3.21 -11.26
C THR A 82 2.68 3.86 -10.14
N THR A 83 3.14 5.01 -9.65
CA THR A 83 2.48 5.78 -8.58
C THR A 83 1.66 6.90 -9.18
N HIS A 84 0.51 7.17 -8.56
CA HIS A 84 -0.48 8.14 -9.01
C HIS A 84 -0.88 9.05 -7.85
N THR A 85 -1.29 10.28 -8.22
CA THR A 85 -1.80 11.27 -7.29
C THR A 85 -3.32 11.18 -7.13
N ASP A 86 -3.82 11.70 -6.01
CA ASP A 86 -5.24 11.98 -5.80
C ASP A 86 -5.67 13.31 -6.44
N GLN A 87 -6.90 13.74 -6.15
CA GLN A 87 -7.48 14.99 -6.65
C GLN A 87 -6.82 16.26 -6.07
N TYR A 88 -5.90 16.11 -5.12
CA TYR A 88 -5.14 17.19 -4.47
C TYR A 88 -3.65 17.16 -4.83
N ASP A 89 -3.29 16.41 -5.88
CA ASP A 89 -1.91 16.24 -6.36
C ASP A 89 -0.96 15.57 -5.35
N ILE A 90 -1.50 14.80 -4.40
CA ILE A 90 -0.72 14.03 -3.43
C ILE A 90 -0.59 12.59 -3.91
N GLU A 91 0.63 12.04 -3.91
CA GLU A 91 0.83 10.61 -4.18
C GLU A 91 0.04 9.77 -3.20
N ARG A 92 -0.89 8.94 -3.71
CA ARG A 92 -1.82 8.21 -2.85
C ARG A 92 -1.96 6.74 -3.15
N TYR A 93 -1.67 6.33 -4.38
CA TYR A 93 -1.78 4.92 -4.72
C TYR A 93 -0.78 4.52 -5.79
N SER A 94 -0.44 3.23 -5.78
CA SER A 94 0.41 2.61 -6.79
C SER A 94 -0.32 1.46 -7.47
N ILE A 95 -0.12 1.35 -8.78
CA ILE A 95 -0.55 0.22 -9.60
C ILE A 95 0.67 -0.65 -9.87
N LEU A 96 0.60 -1.91 -9.46
CA LEU A 96 1.62 -2.94 -9.65
C LEU A 96 1.10 -3.94 -10.68
N VAL A 97 1.73 -4.01 -11.86
CA VAL A 97 1.36 -4.91 -12.97
C VAL A 97 2.26 -6.13 -12.99
N LEU A 98 1.69 -7.32 -12.76
CA LEU A 98 2.44 -8.58 -12.74
C LEU A 98 2.91 -8.92 -14.16
N GLN A 99 4.21 -9.16 -14.32
CA GLN A 99 4.81 -9.57 -15.60
C GLN A 99 4.69 -11.09 -15.78
#